data_AF-A0A1H4BXK3-F1
#
_entry.id   AF-A0A1H4BXK3-F1
#
_cell.length_a   1.000
_cell.length_b   1.000
_cell.length_c   1.000
_cell.angle_alpha   90.00
_cell.angle_beta   90.00
_cell.angle_gamma   90.00
#
_symmetry.space_group_name_H-M   'P 1'
#
loop_
_entity.id
_entity.type
_entity.pdbx_description
1 polymer ?
#
loop_
_entity_poly.entity_id
_entity_poly.type
_entity_poly.pdbx_seq_one_letter_code
_entity_poly.pdbx_strand_id
1 'polypeptide(L)'
;MRRAVLALSLLAALAAGAGAAQTPAQLQQRIDAQEAELRRLTAQAEQLGFELRRLREAQEARLQDLEFRIIELEGGDPTAAFRTGDQPEAATPQAGAPSPAAGLGAPPAALGSLRGSIGPDERAAFEAAMRDLEGLGPDAGRRSVSDFLSAYPDGALGAEALARVGAALAAEGRHQEAARVFLEGVRDHGDEPGAPEALLGLARSLAALGAAEQACASFRELAGRADAPPSLKATGAEAARRAGCL
;
A
#
# COMPACT_ATOMS: atom_id res chain seq x y z
N MET A 1 -6.44 78.06 -16.44
CA MET A 1 -5.19 77.58 -15.81
C MET A 1 -5.54 76.55 -14.73
N ARG A 2 -5.68 75.27 -15.09
CA ARG A 2 -6.01 74.15 -14.18
C ARG A 2 -5.37 72.87 -14.70
N ARG A 3 -4.04 72.76 -14.64
CA ARG A 3 -3.28 71.53 -14.91
C ARG A 3 -1.92 71.60 -14.19
N ALA A 4 -1.91 71.56 -12.86
CA ALA A 4 -0.65 71.55 -12.09
C ALA A 4 -0.76 71.00 -10.66
N VAL A 5 -1.75 70.17 -10.32
CA VAL A 5 -1.90 69.63 -8.94
C VAL A 5 -1.90 68.08 -8.87
N LEU A 6 -1.79 67.37 -9.99
CA LEU A 6 -1.84 65.89 -10.00
C LEU A 6 -0.47 65.21 -10.15
N ALA A 7 0.61 65.83 -9.65
CA ALA A 7 1.97 65.28 -9.77
C ALA A 7 2.71 65.12 -8.42
N LEU A 8 2.01 65.12 -7.28
CA LEU A 8 2.67 65.06 -5.97
C LEU A 8 1.94 64.17 -4.94
N SER A 9 1.58 62.94 -5.31
CA SER A 9 1.04 61.97 -4.34
C SER A 9 1.40 60.51 -4.61
N LEU A 10 2.52 60.22 -5.29
CA LEU A 10 2.91 58.83 -5.60
C LEU A 10 4.36 58.48 -5.26
N LEU A 11 4.90 58.97 -4.14
CA LEU A 11 6.25 58.57 -3.69
C LEU A 11 6.49 58.60 -2.16
N ALA A 12 5.47 58.31 -1.35
CA ALA A 12 5.67 58.14 0.10
C ALA A 12 4.69 57.15 0.73
N ALA A 13 4.95 55.86 0.53
CA ALA A 13 4.67 54.83 1.53
C ALA A 13 5.69 53.71 1.35
N LEU A 14 6.85 53.96 1.96
CA LEU A 14 7.84 52.99 2.39
C LEU A 14 7.19 51.72 2.98
N ALA A 15 7.78 50.58 2.64
CA ALA A 15 8.17 49.52 3.58
C ALA A 15 7.20 49.15 4.72
N ALA A 16 6.43 48.08 4.50
CA ALA A 16 5.92 47.23 5.59
C ALA A 16 5.85 45.77 5.13
N GLY A 17 7.00 45.22 4.75
CA GLY A 17 7.19 43.80 4.44
C GLY A 17 8.18 43.18 5.42
N ALA A 18 8.02 43.45 6.72
CA ALA A 18 8.83 42.86 7.78
C ALA A 18 7.87 42.20 8.79
N GLY A 19 7.96 40.87 8.88
CA GLY A 19 7.41 40.02 9.94
C GLY A 19 6.12 40.51 10.60
N ALA A 20 4.96 40.26 9.99
CA ALA A 20 3.73 40.28 10.75
C ALA A 20 3.81 39.17 11.81
N ALA A 21 4.15 39.55 13.04
CA ALA A 21 3.94 38.69 14.21
C ALA A 21 2.47 38.27 14.17
N GLN A 22 2.24 36.96 14.01
CA GLN A 22 0.89 36.39 13.99
C GLN A 22 0.18 36.87 15.24
N THR A 23 -0.82 37.74 15.06
CA THR A 23 -1.55 38.27 16.22
C THR A 23 -2.30 37.11 16.87
N PRO A 24 -2.51 37.13 18.19
CA PRO A 24 -3.32 36.10 18.86
C PRO A 24 -4.70 35.94 18.21
N ALA A 25 -5.27 37.00 17.63
CA ALA A 25 -6.50 36.96 16.84
C ALA A 25 -6.39 36.13 15.54
N GLN A 26 -5.27 36.21 14.81
CA GLN A 26 -5.04 35.39 13.61
C GLN A 26 -4.83 33.91 13.95
N LEU A 27 -4.21 33.62 15.10
CA LEU A 27 -4.08 32.24 15.58
C LEU A 27 -5.44 31.64 15.91
N GLN A 28 -6.30 32.42 16.59
CA GLN A 28 -7.69 32.03 16.89
C GLN A 28 -8.48 31.70 15.62
N GLN A 29 -8.38 32.57 14.60
CA GLN A 29 -9.06 32.36 13.31
C GLN A 29 -8.57 31.08 12.59
N ARG A 30 -7.28 30.72 12.72
CA ARG A 30 -6.78 29.46 12.16
C ARG A 30 -7.33 28.25 12.89
N ILE A 31 -7.43 28.31 14.22
CA ILE A 31 -8.01 27.23 15.04
C ILE A 31 -9.48 27.04 14.67
N ASP A 32 -10.26 28.11 14.61
CA ASP A 32 -11.67 28.05 14.21
C ASP A 32 -11.84 27.45 12.80
N ALA A 33 -10.96 27.83 11.86
CA ALA A 33 -10.96 27.27 10.50
C ALA A 33 -10.59 25.78 10.48
N GLN A 34 -9.63 25.36 11.31
CA GLN A 34 -9.25 23.95 11.45
C GLN A 34 -10.36 23.12 12.09
N GLU A 35 -11.03 23.65 13.11
CA GLU A 35 -12.18 22.99 13.72
C GLU A 35 -13.35 22.82 12.75
N ALA A 36 -13.62 23.84 11.93
CA ALA A 36 -14.64 23.77 10.89
C ALA A 36 -14.30 22.69 9.84
N GLU A 37 -13.04 22.59 9.44
CA GLU A 37 -12.58 21.58 8.50
C GLU A 37 -12.64 20.16 9.11
N LEU A 38 -12.28 19.99 10.38
CA LEU A 38 -12.43 18.71 11.08
C LEU A 38 -13.89 18.26 11.12
N ARG A 39 -14.83 19.15 11.44
CA ARG A 39 -16.27 18.84 11.42
C ARG A 39 -16.73 18.45 10.01
N ARG A 40 -16.23 19.13 8.98
CA ARG A 40 -16.53 18.84 7.57
C ARG A 40 -15.98 17.48 7.12
N LEU A 41 -14.77 17.12 7.52
CA LEU A 41 -14.18 15.83 7.21
C LEU A 41 -14.91 14.68 7.90
N THR A 42 -15.34 14.87 9.15
CA THR A 42 -16.17 13.89 9.86
C THR A 42 -17.50 13.67 9.14
N ALA A 43 -18.17 14.73 8.71
CA ALA A 43 -19.41 14.62 7.94
C ALA A 43 -19.22 13.86 6.61
N GLN A 44 -18.10 14.08 5.91
CA GLN A 44 -17.75 13.32 4.70
C GLN A 44 -17.48 11.85 5.00
N ALA A 45 -16.79 11.54 6.10
CA ALA A 45 -16.54 10.16 6.51
C ALA A 45 -17.83 9.41 6.85
N GLU A 46 -18.77 10.06 7.53
CA GLU A 46 -20.09 9.48 7.82
C GLU A 46 -20.90 9.24 6.53
N GLN A 47 -20.85 10.18 5.58
CA GLN A 47 -21.52 10.04 4.29
C GLN A 47 -20.94 8.86 3.48
N LEU A 48 -19.61 8.77 3.36
CA LEU A 48 -18.95 7.64 2.69
C LEU A 48 -19.25 6.31 3.38
N GLY A 49 -19.26 6.29 4.71
CA GLY A 49 -19.61 5.10 5.49
C GLY A 49 -21.05 4.65 5.20
N PHE A 50 -21.98 5.58 5.02
CA PHE A 50 -23.36 5.27 4.65
C PHE A 50 -23.47 4.76 3.20
N GLU A 51 -22.78 5.40 2.26
CA GLU A 51 -22.74 4.96 0.86
C GLU A 51 -22.16 3.55 0.71
N LEU A 52 -21.09 3.23 1.46
CA LEU A 52 -20.52 1.88 1.48
C LEU A 52 -21.50 0.84 2.05
N ARG A 53 -22.22 1.16 3.12
CA ARG A 53 -23.25 0.24 3.65
C ARG A 53 -24.34 -0.03 2.63
N ARG A 54 -24.86 1.02 1.98
CA ARG A 54 -25.87 0.87 0.92
C ARG A 54 -25.36 0.07 -0.29
N LEU A 55 -24.11 0.28 -0.69
CA LEU A 55 -23.53 -0.45 -1.83
C LEU A 55 -23.34 -1.93 -1.50
N ARG A 56 -22.96 -2.26 -0.26
CA ARG A 56 -22.87 -3.66 0.22
C ARG A 56 -24.25 -4.32 0.25
N GLU A 57 -25.25 -3.67 0.84
CA GLU A 57 -26.63 -4.17 0.87
C GLU A 57 -27.17 -4.40 -0.56
N ALA A 58 -26.86 -3.50 -1.51
CA ALA A 58 -27.26 -3.65 -2.90
C ALA A 58 -26.54 -4.83 -3.62
N GLN A 59 -25.26 -5.06 -3.32
CA GLN A 59 -24.51 -6.21 -3.85
C GLN A 59 -25.06 -7.52 -3.30
N GLU A 60 -25.31 -7.59 -1.99
CA GLU A 60 -25.91 -8.77 -1.34
C GLU A 60 -27.28 -9.10 -1.93
N ALA A 61 -28.16 -8.09 -2.07
CA ALA A 61 -29.46 -8.27 -2.69
C ALA A 61 -29.36 -8.77 -4.14
N ARG A 62 -28.37 -8.28 -4.90
CA ARG A 62 -28.14 -8.73 -6.28
C ARG A 62 -27.60 -10.16 -6.35
N LEU A 63 -26.69 -10.52 -5.46
CA LEU A 63 -26.18 -11.89 -5.37
C LEU A 63 -27.30 -12.87 -5.01
N GLN A 64 -28.16 -12.49 -4.08
CA GLN A 64 -29.32 -13.28 -3.69
C GLN A 64 -30.33 -13.46 -4.83
N ASP A 65 -30.58 -12.41 -5.63
CA ASP A 65 -31.43 -12.50 -6.83
C ASP A 65 -30.83 -13.46 -7.88
N LEU A 66 -29.51 -13.38 -8.10
CA LEU A 66 -28.81 -14.28 -9.03
C LEU A 66 -28.87 -15.73 -8.54
N GLU A 67 -28.65 -15.96 -7.25
CA GLU A 67 -28.73 -17.29 -6.64
C GLU A 67 -30.15 -17.88 -6.77
N PHE A 68 -31.18 -17.08 -6.48
CA PHE A 68 -32.57 -17.50 -6.68
C PHE A 68 -32.84 -17.93 -8.12
N ARG A 69 -32.40 -17.14 -9.11
CA ARG A 69 -32.59 -17.46 -10.53
C ARG A 69 -31.81 -18.70 -10.97
N ILE A 70 -30.61 -18.92 -10.44
CA ILE A 70 -29.83 -20.14 -10.72
C ILE A 70 -30.57 -21.37 -10.20
N ILE A 71 -31.08 -21.32 -8.97
CA ILE A 71 -31.82 -22.44 -8.37
C ILE A 71 -33.11 -22.74 -9.15
N GLU A 72 -33.84 -21.70 -9.58
CA GLU A 72 -35.04 -21.85 -10.41
C GLU A 72 -34.73 -22.48 -11.78
N LEU A 73 -33.62 -22.06 -12.42
CA LEU A 73 -33.16 -22.63 -13.70
C LEU A 73 -32.65 -24.08 -13.56
N GLU A 74 -32.10 -24.45 -12.42
CA GLU A 74 -31.63 -25.80 -12.11
C GLU A 74 -32.76 -26.73 -11.61
N GLY A 75 -33.99 -26.23 -11.47
CA GLY A 75 -35.15 -27.01 -11.03
C GLY A 75 -35.15 -27.33 -9.53
N GLY A 76 -34.35 -26.61 -8.73
CA GLY A 76 -34.28 -26.74 -7.27
C GLY A 76 -35.33 -25.90 -6.54
N ASP A 77 -35.54 -26.17 -5.25
CA ASP A 77 -36.41 -25.37 -4.37
C ASP A 77 -35.62 -24.15 -3.83
N PRO A 78 -35.95 -22.90 -4.22
CA PRO A 78 -35.22 -21.71 -3.79
C PRO A 78 -35.36 -21.42 -2.29
N THR A 79 -36.29 -22.07 -1.58
CA THR A 79 -36.41 -21.95 -0.12
C THR A 79 -35.43 -22.85 0.65
N ALA A 80 -34.65 -23.68 -0.04
CA ALA A 80 -33.59 -24.48 0.59
C ALA A 80 -32.36 -23.62 0.96
N ALA A 81 -32.01 -22.61 0.15
CA ALA A 81 -30.89 -21.69 0.41
C ALA A 81 -31.09 -20.85 1.69
N PHE A 82 -32.35 -20.57 2.06
CA PHE A 82 -32.69 -19.84 3.28
C PHE A 82 -32.71 -20.70 4.56
N ARG A 83 -32.58 -22.03 4.45
CA ARG A 83 -32.67 -22.96 5.59
C ARG A 83 -31.32 -23.34 6.20
N THR A 84 -30.22 -23.13 5.49
CA THR A 84 -28.87 -23.38 5.99
C THR A 84 -28.29 -22.13 6.66
N GLY A 85 -28.85 -21.79 7.82
CA GLY A 85 -28.09 -21.14 8.89
C GLY A 85 -27.43 -22.24 9.72
N ASP A 86 -26.10 -22.20 9.82
CA ASP A 86 -25.28 -23.17 10.53
C ASP A 86 -25.82 -23.59 11.91
N GLN A 87 -25.90 -24.90 12.15
CA GLN A 87 -25.73 -25.50 13.48
C GLN A 87 -24.71 -26.63 13.41
N PRO A 88 -23.85 -26.80 14.43
CA PRO A 88 -22.75 -27.75 14.39
C PRO A 88 -23.24 -29.14 14.81
N GLU A 89 -23.14 -30.12 13.94
CA GLU A 89 -23.39 -31.52 14.31
C GLU A 89 -22.07 -32.29 14.44
N ALA A 90 -21.85 -32.82 15.64
CA ALA A 90 -20.70 -33.63 16.00
C ALA A 90 -20.76 -34.99 15.29
N ALA A 91 -19.72 -35.33 14.52
CA ALA A 91 -19.57 -36.65 13.90
C ALA A 91 -18.64 -37.56 14.72
N THR A 92 -19.14 -38.72 15.13
CA THR A 92 -18.34 -39.90 15.50
C THR A 92 -18.19 -40.85 14.30
N PRO A 93 -17.16 -41.73 14.29
CA PRO A 93 -16.57 -42.24 13.06
C PRO A 93 -17.04 -43.66 12.70
N GLN A 94 -17.24 -43.94 11.42
CA GLN A 94 -17.17 -45.32 10.92
C GLN A 94 -16.71 -45.42 9.47
N ALA A 95 -15.81 -46.39 9.26
CA ALA A 95 -14.94 -46.57 8.12
C ALA A 95 -15.54 -47.48 7.03
N GLY A 96 -15.16 -47.21 5.77
CA GLY A 96 -15.31 -48.09 4.61
C GLY A 96 -14.55 -47.52 3.41
N ALA A 97 -13.41 -48.13 3.06
CA ALA A 97 -12.40 -47.71 2.07
C ALA A 97 -12.77 -48.00 0.59
N PRO A 98 -11.87 -47.80 -0.40
CA PRO A 98 -11.06 -46.63 -0.75
C PRO A 98 -11.26 -46.18 -2.23
N SER A 99 -11.13 -44.88 -2.52
CA SER A 99 -10.78 -44.38 -3.87
C SER A 99 -10.29 -42.92 -3.82
N PRO A 100 -9.50 -42.48 -4.82
CA PRO A 100 -8.22 -41.85 -4.57
C PRO A 100 -8.28 -40.33 -4.37
N ALA A 101 -7.37 -39.86 -3.52
CA ALA A 101 -6.65 -38.59 -3.59
C ALA A 101 -7.43 -37.31 -3.95
N ALA A 102 -7.59 -36.45 -2.95
CA ALA A 102 -7.11 -35.07 -3.05
C ALA A 102 -6.86 -34.58 -1.63
N GLY A 103 -5.59 -34.61 -1.20
CA GLY A 103 -5.16 -33.78 -0.10
C GLY A 103 -5.46 -32.32 -0.43
N LEU A 104 -5.61 -31.51 0.61
CA LEU A 104 -5.59 -30.05 0.52
C LEU A 104 -4.32 -29.65 -0.25
N GLY A 105 -4.49 -29.50 -1.55
CA GLY A 105 -3.43 -29.25 -2.48
C GLY A 105 -2.95 -27.83 -2.23
N ALA A 106 -1.63 -27.71 -2.10
CA ALA A 106 -0.92 -26.51 -2.50
C ALA A 106 -1.59 -25.87 -3.74
N PRO A 107 -1.51 -24.53 -3.89
CA PRO A 107 -1.96 -23.89 -5.13
C PRO A 107 -1.39 -24.67 -6.32
N PRO A 108 -2.18 -24.90 -7.39
CA PRO A 108 -1.71 -25.68 -8.52
C PRO A 108 -0.35 -25.15 -8.92
N ALA A 109 0.66 -26.02 -8.92
CA ALA A 109 1.99 -25.68 -9.42
C ALA A 109 1.77 -25.02 -10.77
N ALA A 110 2.04 -23.72 -10.82
CA ALA A 110 1.69 -22.87 -11.94
C ALA A 110 2.28 -23.51 -13.20
N LEU A 111 1.42 -23.75 -14.20
CA LEU A 111 1.87 -24.00 -15.56
C LEU A 111 2.78 -22.82 -15.91
N GLY A 112 4.06 -23.13 -16.08
CA GLY A 112 5.16 -22.18 -16.08
C GLY A 112 4.80 -20.85 -16.73
N SER A 113 4.75 -19.82 -15.89
CA SER A 113 4.84 -18.46 -16.39
C SER A 113 6.13 -18.36 -17.20
N LEU A 114 6.08 -17.75 -18.38
CA LEU A 114 7.30 -17.33 -19.06
C LEU A 114 8.06 -16.46 -18.05
N ARG A 115 9.32 -16.79 -17.78
CA ARG A 115 10.15 -16.05 -16.81
C ARG A 115 10.00 -14.55 -17.04
N GLY A 116 9.45 -13.83 -16.07
CA GLY A 116 9.19 -12.39 -16.16
C GLY A 116 7.78 -11.97 -16.62
N SER A 117 6.86 -12.88 -16.93
CA SER A 117 5.45 -12.54 -17.14
C SER A 117 4.64 -12.66 -15.85
N ILE A 118 3.91 -11.61 -15.49
CA ILE A 118 3.05 -11.63 -14.30
C ILE A 118 1.74 -12.31 -14.66
N GLY A 119 1.51 -13.51 -14.12
CA GLY A 119 0.26 -14.25 -14.32
C GLY A 119 -0.89 -13.68 -13.49
N PRO A 120 -2.16 -13.97 -13.84
CA PRO A 120 -3.31 -13.51 -13.05
C PRO A 120 -3.29 -14.09 -11.63
N ASP A 121 -2.83 -15.34 -11.45
CA ASP A 121 -2.78 -15.99 -10.15
C ASP A 121 -1.67 -15.40 -9.25
N GLU A 122 -0.48 -15.13 -9.81
CA GLU A 122 0.60 -14.44 -9.11
C GLU A 122 0.14 -13.06 -8.64
N ARG A 123 -0.51 -12.31 -9.54
CA ARG A 123 -1.05 -10.99 -9.22
C ARG A 123 -2.10 -11.05 -8.11
N ALA A 124 -3.02 -12.01 -8.17
CA ALA A 124 -4.05 -12.18 -7.15
C ALA A 124 -3.43 -12.55 -5.78
N ALA A 125 -2.39 -13.39 -5.77
CA ALA A 125 -1.68 -13.74 -4.54
C ALA A 125 -0.88 -12.56 -3.97
N PHE A 126 -0.22 -11.78 -4.83
CA PHE A 126 0.43 -10.53 -4.44
C PHE A 126 -0.58 -9.56 -3.81
N GLU A 127 -1.72 -9.32 -4.46
CA GLU A 127 -2.77 -8.44 -3.96
C GLU A 127 -3.35 -8.93 -2.62
N ALA A 128 -3.47 -10.25 -2.43
CA ALA A 128 -3.86 -10.83 -1.14
C ALA A 128 -2.83 -10.52 -0.03
N ALA A 129 -1.54 -10.70 -0.31
CA ALA A 129 -0.48 -10.38 0.64
C ALA A 129 -0.44 -8.86 0.96
N MET A 130 -0.73 -8.00 -0.02
CA MET A 130 -0.80 -6.55 0.20
C MET A 130 -2.01 -6.17 1.08
N ARG A 131 -3.16 -6.82 0.93
CA ARG A 131 -4.32 -6.59 1.82
C ARG A 131 -3.99 -6.92 3.28
N ASP A 132 -3.25 -7.99 3.53
CA ASP A 132 -2.83 -8.34 4.89
C ASP A 132 -1.82 -7.33 5.43
N LEU A 133 -0.86 -6.89 4.61
CA LEU A 133 0.09 -5.84 4.99
C LEU A 133 -0.64 -4.54 5.41
N GLU A 134 -1.62 -4.11 4.61
CA GLU A 134 -2.37 -2.89 4.84
C GLU A 134 -3.36 -3.01 6.01
N GLY A 135 -4.02 -4.16 6.16
CA GLY A 135 -5.07 -4.37 7.15
C GLY A 135 -4.56 -4.82 8.52
N LEU A 136 -3.47 -5.59 8.55
CA LEU A 136 -2.98 -6.29 9.76
C LEU A 136 -1.55 -5.88 10.16
N GLY A 137 -0.89 -5.04 9.35
CA GLY A 137 0.43 -4.50 9.63
C GLY A 137 1.61 -5.34 9.12
N PRO A 138 2.85 -4.85 9.30
CA PRO A 138 4.03 -5.39 8.63
C PRO A 138 4.41 -6.81 9.04
N ASP A 139 4.10 -7.24 10.27
CA ASP A 139 4.39 -8.62 10.69
C ASP A 139 3.48 -9.64 10.02
N ALA A 140 2.20 -9.29 9.82
CA ALA A 140 1.27 -10.12 9.04
C ALA A 140 1.63 -10.07 7.55
N GLY A 141 1.86 -8.89 7.00
CA GLY A 141 2.30 -8.73 5.62
C GLY A 141 3.58 -9.49 5.30
N ARG A 142 4.58 -9.51 6.21
CA ARG A 142 5.81 -10.30 6.02
C ARG A 142 5.53 -11.80 5.92
N ARG A 143 4.57 -12.32 6.70
CA ARG A 143 4.17 -13.74 6.60
C ARG A 143 3.48 -14.01 5.27
N SER A 144 2.49 -13.21 4.90
CA SER A 144 1.77 -13.37 3.64
C SER A 144 2.68 -13.20 2.41
N VAL A 145 3.66 -12.29 2.47
CA VAL A 145 4.70 -12.16 1.43
C VAL A 145 5.62 -13.38 1.38
N SER A 146 6.01 -13.95 2.53
CA SER A 146 6.77 -15.21 2.56
C SER A 146 6.01 -16.37 1.92
N ASP A 147 4.70 -16.46 2.17
CA ASP A 147 3.83 -17.47 1.56
C ASP A 147 3.71 -17.25 0.05
N PHE A 148 3.56 -15.99 -0.38
CA PHE A 148 3.57 -15.59 -1.79
C PHE A 148 4.88 -15.98 -2.50
N LEU A 149 6.04 -15.65 -1.93
CA LEU A 149 7.35 -15.99 -2.50
C LEU A 149 7.57 -17.50 -2.59
N SER A 150 7.01 -18.26 -1.64
CA SER A 150 7.06 -19.73 -1.67
C SER A 150 6.16 -20.33 -2.75
N ALA A 151 5.02 -19.70 -3.02
CA ALA A 151 4.09 -20.12 -4.08
C ALA A 151 4.57 -19.72 -5.48
N TYR A 152 5.32 -18.62 -5.59
CA TYR A 152 5.81 -18.06 -6.86
C TYR A 152 7.33 -17.81 -6.82
N PRO A 153 8.15 -18.87 -6.71
CA PRO A 153 9.61 -18.73 -6.61
C PRO A 153 10.27 -18.15 -7.87
N ASP A 154 9.63 -18.32 -9.04
CA ASP A 154 10.06 -17.75 -10.32
C ASP A 154 9.19 -16.55 -10.76
N GLY A 155 8.44 -15.95 -9.81
CA GLY A 155 7.60 -14.77 -10.04
C GLY A 155 8.41 -13.53 -10.42
N ALA A 156 7.70 -12.46 -10.77
CA ALA A 156 8.29 -11.17 -11.13
C ALA A 156 7.91 -10.03 -10.15
N LEU A 157 7.14 -10.34 -9.09
CA LEU A 157 6.66 -9.39 -8.09
C LEU A 157 7.32 -9.55 -6.69
N GLY A 158 8.33 -10.40 -6.55
CA GLY A 158 9.01 -10.65 -5.28
C GLY A 158 9.72 -9.42 -4.72
N ALA A 159 10.50 -8.72 -5.55
CA ALA A 159 11.16 -7.47 -5.15
C ALA A 159 10.16 -6.39 -4.76
N GLU A 160 9.04 -6.29 -5.48
CA GLU A 160 7.99 -5.33 -5.15
C GLU A 160 7.33 -5.68 -3.81
N ALA A 161 7.01 -6.95 -3.58
CA ALA A 161 6.37 -7.42 -2.34
C ALA A 161 7.25 -7.14 -1.12
N LEU A 162 8.55 -7.46 -1.23
CA LEU A 162 9.54 -7.18 -0.19
C LEU A 162 9.73 -5.67 0.02
N ALA A 163 9.74 -4.87 -1.06
CA ALA A 163 9.82 -3.42 -0.94
C ALA A 163 8.64 -2.83 -0.14
N ARG A 164 7.43 -3.35 -0.34
CA ARG A 164 6.22 -2.92 0.40
C ARG A 164 6.31 -3.24 1.89
N VAL A 165 6.71 -4.46 2.23
CA VAL A 165 6.91 -4.87 3.64
C VAL A 165 8.03 -4.04 4.28
N GLY A 166 9.16 -3.87 3.59
CA GLY A 166 10.27 -3.03 4.06
C GLY A 166 9.85 -1.58 4.31
N ALA A 167 9.02 -1.01 3.43
CA ALA A 167 8.52 0.35 3.58
C ALA A 167 7.59 0.48 4.80
N ALA A 168 6.71 -0.49 5.03
CA ALA A 168 5.85 -0.52 6.21
C ALA A 168 6.66 -0.63 7.51
N LEU A 169 7.66 -1.52 7.56
CA LEU A 169 8.58 -1.64 8.70
C LEU A 169 9.34 -0.34 8.95
N ALA A 170 9.84 0.31 7.90
CA ALA A 170 10.57 1.58 8.02
C ALA A 170 9.67 2.71 8.52
N ALA A 171 8.38 2.73 8.13
CA ALA A 171 7.40 3.70 8.62
C ALA A 171 7.13 3.56 10.12
N GLU A 172 7.25 2.35 10.67
CA GLU A 172 7.20 2.08 12.12
C GLU A 172 8.53 2.35 12.85
N GLY A 173 9.57 2.82 12.15
CA GLY A 173 10.90 3.03 12.71
C GLY A 173 11.72 1.75 12.89
N ARG A 174 11.24 0.60 12.40
CA ARG A 174 11.92 -0.72 12.49
C ARG A 174 13.00 -0.85 11.41
N HIS A 175 13.92 0.12 11.36
CA HIS A 175 14.90 0.25 10.27
C HIS A 175 15.85 -0.95 10.15
N GLN A 176 16.16 -1.63 11.25
CA GLN A 176 16.97 -2.85 11.20
C GLN A 176 16.27 -3.99 10.47
N GLU A 177 14.98 -4.19 10.72
CA GLU A 177 14.18 -5.21 10.04
C GLU A 177 13.90 -4.81 8.59
N ALA A 178 13.55 -3.55 8.36
CA ALA A 178 13.35 -3.01 7.03
C ALA A 178 14.58 -3.21 6.14
N ALA A 179 15.77 -2.89 6.64
CA ALA A 179 17.02 -3.08 5.91
C ALA A 179 17.24 -4.55 5.50
N ARG A 180 16.86 -5.52 6.34
CA ARG A 180 16.99 -6.95 5.99
C ARG A 180 16.03 -7.35 4.88
N VAL A 181 14.77 -6.93 4.97
CA VAL A 181 13.74 -7.22 3.95
C VAL A 181 14.08 -6.57 2.61
N PHE A 182 14.53 -5.31 2.62
CA PHE A 182 14.98 -4.66 1.40
C PHE A 182 16.21 -5.34 0.79
N LEU A 183 17.17 -5.78 1.64
CA LEU A 183 18.35 -6.47 1.17
C LEU A 183 18.01 -7.81 0.49
N GLU A 184 17.03 -8.56 1.02
CA GLU A 184 16.48 -9.76 0.38
C GLU A 184 15.93 -9.43 -1.01
N GLY A 185 15.09 -8.39 -1.12
CA GLY A 185 14.52 -7.96 -2.41
C GLY A 185 15.57 -7.53 -3.45
N VAL A 186 16.68 -6.93 -3.01
CA VAL A 186 17.77 -6.53 -3.91
C VAL A 186 18.65 -7.72 -4.31
N ARG A 187 18.91 -8.67 -3.39
CA ARG A 187 19.84 -9.78 -3.62
C ARG A 187 19.20 -10.94 -4.37
N ASP A 188 17.98 -11.30 -3.96
CA ASP A 188 17.33 -12.52 -4.41
C ASP A 188 16.37 -12.23 -5.58
N HIS A 189 15.85 -11.00 -5.64
CA HIS A 189 14.93 -10.52 -6.69
C HIS A 189 15.50 -9.33 -7.47
N GLY A 190 16.83 -9.28 -7.59
CA GLY A 190 17.57 -8.11 -8.08
C GLY A 190 17.28 -7.69 -9.52
N ASP A 191 16.74 -8.56 -10.37
CA ASP A 191 16.41 -8.25 -11.77
C ASP A 191 14.93 -7.85 -11.98
N GLU A 192 14.12 -7.86 -10.91
CA GLU A 192 12.69 -7.58 -10.98
C GLU A 192 12.36 -6.08 -10.92
N PRO A 193 11.20 -5.64 -11.44
CA PRO A 193 10.81 -4.23 -11.50
C PRO A 193 10.84 -3.48 -10.14
N GLY A 194 10.64 -4.20 -9.02
CA GLY A 194 10.65 -3.62 -7.68
C GLY A 194 12.04 -3.42 -7.06
N ALA A 195 13.11 -3.98 -7.65
CA ALA A 195 14.43 -3.99 -7.05
C ALA A 195 15.07 -2.59 -6.86
N PRO A 196 14.90 -1.62 -7.79
CA PRO A 196 15.34 -0.25 -7.55
C PRO A 196 14.68 0.40 -6.33
N GLU A 197 13.38 0.15 -6.12
CA GLU A 197 12.61 0.68 -4.99
C GLU A 197 13.12 0.07 -3.68
N ALA A 198 13.37 -1.24 -3.68
CA ALA A 198 13.98 -1.95 -2.56
C ALA A 198 15.37 -1.39 -2.22
N LEU A 199 16.21 -1.12 -3.23
CA LEU A 199 17.54 -0.54 -3.04
C LEU A 199 17.48 0.87 -2.43
N LEU A 200 16.53 1.71 -2.86
CA LEU A 200 16.29 3.00 -2.23
C LEU A 200 15.87 2.84 -0.75
N GLY A 201 14.97 1.89 -0.48
CA GLY A 201 14.52 1.55 0.87
C GLY A 201 15.66 1.08 1.78
N LEU A 202 16.55 0.22 1.25
CA LEU A 202 17.76 -0.25 1.92
C LEU A 202 18.66 0.92 2.29
N ALA A 203 19.00 1.78 1.32
CA ALA A 203 19.88 2.93 1.53
C ALA A 203 19.34 3.88 2.62
N ARG A 204 18.03 4.16 2.60
CA ARG A 204 17.36 4.99 3.61
C ARG A 204 17.35 4.34 4.99
N SER A 205 17.09 3.04 5.05
CA SER A 205 17.09 2.29 6.31
C SER A 205 18.49 2.27 6.92
N LEU A 206 19.53 2.06 6.12
CA LEU A 206 20.93 2.13 6.55
C LEU A 206 21.30 3.54 7.06
N ALA A 207 20.86 4.59 6.37
CA ALA A 207 21.07 5.96 6.81
C ALA A 207 20.41 6.23 8.18
N ALA A 208 19.17 5.77 8.37
CA ALA A 208 18.46 5.88 9.64
C ALA A 208 19.13 5.11 10.79
N LEU A 209 19.85 4.03 10.47
CA LEU A 209 20.65 3.26 11.43
C LEU A 209 22.02 3.88 11.73
N GLY A 210 22.40 4.98 11.07
CA GLY A 210 23.73 5.58 11.19
C GLY A 210 24.83 4.83 10.42
N ALA A 211 24.47 3.85 9.59
CA ALA A 211 25.39 3.10 8.74
C ALA A 211 25.73 3.91 7.47
N ALA A 212 26.39 5.07 7.66
CA ALA A 212 26.59 6.08 6.63
C ALA A 212 27.34 5.55 5.40
N GLU A 213 28.46 4.84 5.60
CA GLU A 213 29.25 4.27 4.50
C GLU A 213 28.41 3.34 3.61
N GLN A 214 27.65 2.42 4.24
CA GLN A 214 26.80 1.45 3.53
C GLN A 214 25.62 2.15 2.84
N ALA A 215 25.02 3.15 3.49
CA ALA A 215 23.96 3.96 2.90
C ALA A 215 24.46 4.70 1.64
N CYS A 216 25.62 5.35 1.72
CA CYS A 216 26.21 6.09 0.60
C CYS A 216 26.64 5.17 -0.54
N ALA A 217 27.12 3.96 -0.25
CA ALA A 217 27.35 2.94 -1.27
C ALA A 217 26.04 2.57 -1.99
N SER A 218 24.97 2.30 -1.24
CA SER A 218 23.66 1.90 -1.78
C SER A 218 23.02 3.01 -2.64
N PHE A 219 23.13 4.27 -2.21
CA PHE A 219 22.65 5.41 -3.02
C PHE A 219 23.42 5.57 -4.34
N ARG A 220 24.75 5.35 -4.34
CA ARG A 220 25.55 5.39 -5.57
C ARG A 220 25.19 4.25 -6.52
N GLU A 221 24.94 3.06 -5.98
CA GLU A 221 24.46 1.93 -6.77
C GLU A 221 23.12 2.26 -7.46
N LEU A 222 22.16 2.81 -6.73
CA LEU A 222 20.87 3.25 -7.29
C LEU A 222 21.04 4.30 -8.40
N ALA A 223 21.96 5.25 -8.22
CA ALA A 223 22.25 6.26 -9.24
C ALA A 223 22.79 5.63 -10.55
N GLY A 224 23.58 4.56 -10.42
CA GLY A 224 24.18 3.82 -11.53
C GLY A 224 23.26 2.83 -12.24
N ARG A 225 22.18 2.36 -11.59
CA ARG A 225 21.24 1.37 -12.17
C ARG A 225 20.55 1.88 -13.43
N ALA A 226 20.52 1.08 -14.49
CA ALA A 226 19.90 1.48 -15.77
C ALA A 226 18.37 1.35 -15.77
N ASP A 227 17.87 0.38 -15.02
CA ASP A 227 16.46 0.02 -14.82
C ASP A 227 15.73 0.93 -13.79
N ALA A 228 16.48 1.70 -13.00
CA ALA A 228 15.91 2.66 -12.06
C ALA A 228 15.31 3.87 -12.78
N PRO A 229 14.02 4.20 -12.58
CA PRO A 229 13.39 5.34 -13.25
C PRO A 229 14.01 6.68 -12.82
N PRO A 230 14.01 7.71 -13.69
CA PRO A 230 14.64 9.01 -13.37
C PRO A 230 14.09 9.68 -12.10
N SER A 231 12.79 9.54 -11.84
CA SER A 231 12.15 10.04 -10.62
C SER A 231 12.74 9.39 -9.37
N LEU A 232 12.91 8.07 -9.37
CA LEU A 232 13.48 7.33 -8.25
C LEU A 232 14.93 7.70 -8.01
N LYS A 233 15.72 7.89 -9.08
CA LYS A 233 17.10 8.38 -8.97
C LYS A 233 17.17 9.77 -8.34
N ALA A 234 16.27 10.68 -8.75
CA ALA A 234 16.21 12.02 -8.16
C ALA A 234 15.87 11.96 -6.66
N THR A 235 14.90 11.12 -6.30
CA THR A 235 14.52 10.84 -4.91
C THR A 235 15.68 10.24 -4.10
N GLY A 236 16.44 9.31 -4.69
CA GLY A 236 17.65 8.74 -4.09
C GLY A 236 18.74 9.78 -3.89
N ALA A 237 19.00 10.64 -4.87
CA ALA A 237 20.00 11.70 -4.77
C ALA A 237 19.66 12.73 -3.67
N GLU A 238 18.38 13.07 -3.50
CA GLU A 238 17.95 13.93 -2.41
C GLU A 238 18.12 13.28 -1.04
N ALA A 239 17.75 12.00 -0.91
CA ALA A 239 17.97 11.24 0.31
C ALA A 239 19.47 11.11 0.63
N ALA A 240 20.31 10.89 -0.37
CA ALA A 240 21.77 10.82 -0.22
C ALA A 240 22.37 12.14 0.30
N ARG A 241 21.93 13.29 -0.22
CA ARG A 241 22.34 14.61 0.30
C ARG A 241 21.92 14.81 1.76
N ARG A 242 20.69 14.42 2.11
CA ARG A 242 20.21 14.48 3.50
C ARG A 242 21.00 13.55 4.44
N ALA A 243 21.52 12.44 3.92
CA ALA A 243 22.35 11.51 4.65
C ALA A 243 23.85 11.90 4.68
N GLY A 244 24.26 13.00 4.04
CA GLY A 244 25.65 13.46 4.02
C GLY A 244 26.58 12.70 3.05
N CYS A 245 26.02 12.02 2.05
CA CYS A 245 26.78 11.24 1.08
C CYS A 245 27.37 12.05 -0.09
N LEU A 246 26.85 13.25 -0.33
CA LEU A 246 27.13 14.13 -1.47
C LEU A 246 27.20 15.58 -1.01
#